data_AF-A0A8T1BMZ4-F1
#
_entry.id   AF-A0A8T1BMZ4-F1
#
_cell.length_a   1.000
_cell.length_b   1.000
_cell.length_c   1.000
_cell.angle_alpha   90.00
_cell.angle_beta   90.00
_cell.angle_gamma   90.00
#
_symmetry.space_group_name_H-M   'P 1'
#
loop_
_entity.id
_entity.type
_entity.pdbx_description
1 polymer ?
#
loop_
_entity_poly.entity_id
_entity_poly.type
_entity_poly.pdbx_seq_one_letter_code
_entity_poly.pdbx_strand_id
1 'polypeptide(L)'
;MSETQLSDQYLYQSSLKSDPEIKVSSSKRTPFVIDLNQGSYQNSVITIDATAQINGSEGFASLRDAYIMLPHMVSMKNDGNAQTLPANRLCTTLKCGNWNVIDPMSLELNGKTIVSMADYKLFWSNVRAQTGYSPQYFEKHGAESFLFPDAAQSVLYNAAAATVGDANSNNTAFTNSLGVQAQCGATIPSDGIVRRLLSNPPTSGTDFSTSWPSVGGASASTTISNQTARGAFVSGVATDNGIMGTWNYLLKVKLIDLHPIFRELDLMANPQIRLRFRVNQVMIASTATGNPMAGVLAASAGFRISWGAVVNALEPTIDGTYMLFTTARLYVPFVHLENPQAIISKPVKKVHYNDCYAQWFYQRAGIGKQSTQFNSSFDLQLSASVKNAKYVVVLPFAEQTSSFTTAAVQEFQSPFDSAPWTLQPGSSIRNFNVRIDVVAI
;
A
#
# COMPACT_ATOMS: atom_id res chain seq x y z
N MET A 1 -18.74 34.84 16.28
CA MET A 1 -17.42 34.29 16.64
C MET A 1 -16.76 33.87 15.34
N SER A 2 -15.58 34.40 15.02
CA SER A 2 -14.95 34.24 13.71
C SER A 2 -14.46 32.81 13.50
N GLU A 3 -14.52 32.32 12.25
CA GLU A 3 -14.16 30.94 11.87
C GLU A 3 -12.73 30.53 12.28
N THR A 4 -11.83 31.50 12.46
CA THR A 4 -10.46 31.31 12.96
C THR A 4 -10.38 30.81 14.41
N GLN A 5 -11.36 31.14 15.26
CA GLN A 5 -11.36 30.64 16.64
C GLN A 5 -11.59 29.13 16.73
N LEU A 6 -12.25 28.52 15.72
CA LEU A 6 -12.57 27.09 15.72
C LEU A 6 -11.39 26.21 15.28
N SER A 7 -10.54 26.68 14.37
CA SER A 7 -9.33 25.94 13.94
C SER A 7 -8.28 25.90 15.05
N ASP A 8 -8.04 27.04 15.69
CA ASP A 8 -7.04 27.16 16.76
C ASP A 8 -7.48 26.40 18.01
N GLN A 9 -8.78 26.44 18.32
CA GLN A 9 -9.35 25.64 19.40
C GLN A 9 -9.28 24.14 19.09
N TYR A 10 -9.48 23.72 17.84
CA TYR A 10 -9.31 22.32 17.43
C TYR A 10 -7.85 21.87 17.56
N LEU A 11 -6.89 22.66 17.05
CA LEU A 11 -5.45 22.39 17.18
C LEU A 11 -5.03 22.30 18.65
N TYR A 12 -5.49 23.23 19.48
CA TYR A 12 -5.24 23.22 20.92
C TYR A 12 -5.82 21.98 21.59
N GLN A 13 -7.09 21.64 21.35
CA GLN A 13 -7.70 20.44 21.92
C GLN A 13 -7.04 19.14 21.43
N SER A 14 -6.63 19.10 20.16
CA SER A 14 -5.88 17.98 19.60
C SER A 14 -4.51 17.84 20.26
N SER A 15 -3.82 18.96 20.56
CA SER A 15 -2.52 18.95 21.22
C SER A 15 -2.58 18.52 22.68
N LEU A 16 -3.72 18.75 23.34
CA LEU A 16 -3.97 18.36 24.74
C LEU A 16 -4.49 16.92 24.88
N LYS A 17 -4.72 16.22 23.76
CA LYS A 17 -5.21 14.85 23.78
C LYS A 17 -4.08 13.91 24.20
N SER A 18 -4.06 13.51 25.46
CA SER A 18 -3.24 12.39 25.92
C SER A 18 -3.90 11.06 25.55
N ASP A 19 -3.13 10.10 25.01
CA ASP A 19 -3.60 8.72 24.92
C ASP A 19 -3.91 8.21 26.35
N PRO A 20 -5.07 7.59 26.60
CA PRO A 20 -5.38 7.06 27.92
C PRO A 20 -4.39 5.96 28.29
N GLU A 21 -3.92 5.94 29.54
CA GLU A 21 -3.08 4.85 30.03
C GLU A 21 -3.95 3.58 30.15
N ILE A 22 -3.83 2.67 29.17
CA ILE A 22 -4.55 1.41 29.16
C ILE A 22 -3.76 0.39 29.98
N LYS A 23 -4.13 0.21 31.25
CA LYS A 23 -3.64 -0.91 32.07
C LYS A 23 -4.36 -2.19 31.70
N VAL A 24 -3.70 -2.99 30.85
CA VAL A 24 -4.17 -4.32 30.48
C VAL A 24 -3.93 -5.28 31.64
N SER A 25 -4.93 -6.10 31.97
CA SER A 25 -4.70 -7.28 32.80
C SER A 25 -3.93 -8.31 31.98
N SER A 26 -3.44 -9.36 32.64
CA SER A 26 -2.44 -10.32 32.11
C SER A 26 -2.80 -11.10 30.84
N SER A 27 -3.95 -10.87 30.20
CA SER A 27 -4.42 -11.62 29.03
C SER A 27 -4.80 -10.74 27.84
N LYS A 28 -4.24 -11.10 26.68
CA LYS A 28 -4.59 -10.59 25.34
C LYS A 28 -4.90 -11.78 24.45
N ARG A 29 -6.07 -11.81 23.82
CA ARG A 29 -6.49 -12.82 22.86
C ARG A 29 -6.65 -12.17 21.49
N THR A 30 -6.25 -12.82 20.41
CA THR A 30 -6.44 -12.27 19.06
C THR A 30 -7.23 -13.26 18.19
N PRO A 31 -8.57 -13.32 18.32
CA PRO A 31 -9.40 -14.07 17.39
C PRO A 31 -9.24 -13.53 15.96
N PHE A 32 -9.54 -14.39 15.00
CA PHE A 32 -9.61 -14.02 13.60
C PHE A 32 -10.95 -14.40 12.98
N VAL A 33 -11.36 -13.62 11.99
CA VAL A 33 -12.57 -13.82 11.19
C VAL A 33 -12.15 -14.03 9.75
N ILE A 34 -12.66 -15.10 9.14
CA ILE A 34 -12.41 -15.40 7.73
C ILE A 34 -13.40 -14.60 6.87
N ASP A 35 -12.95 -14.12 5.72
CA ASP A 35 -13.80 -13.43 4.76
C ASP A 35 -14.91 -14.32 4.17
N LEU A 36 -15.98 -13.69 3.68
CA LEU A 36 -17.13 -14.37 3.09
C LEU A 36 -16.85 -14.96 1.71
N ASN A 37 -15.79 -14.51 1.03
CA ASN A 37 -15.44 -14.99 -0.30
C ASN A 37 -14.68 -16.33 -0.27
N GLN A 38 -14.21 -16.77 0.92
CA GLN A 38 -13.60 -18.08 1.16
C GLN A 38 -12.44 -18.42 0.19
N GLY A 39 -11.59 -17.43 -0.11
CA GLY A 39 -10.40 -17.63 -0.94
C GLY A 39 -10.64 -17.53 -2.44
N SER A 40 -11.79 -17.02 -2.88
CA SER A 40 -12.08 -16.69 -4.27
C SER A 40 -12.30 -15.18 -4.46
N TYR A 41 -11.34 -14.49 -5.09
CA TYR A 41 -11.32 -13.02 -5.18
C TYR A 41 -11.48 -12.48 -6.60
N GLN A 42 -12.25 -13.18 -7.46
CA GLN A 42 -12.49 -12.77 -8.85
C GLN A 42 -13.00 -11.34 -9.02
N ASN A 43 -13.89 -10.89 -8.13
CA ASN A 43 -14.47 -9.53 -8.19
C ASN A 43 -13.60 -8.46 -7.52
N SER A 44 -12.37 -8.80 -7.08
CA SER A 44 -11.46 -7.91 -6.35
C SER A 44 -11.99 -7.37 -5.02
N VAL A 45 -13.21 -7.69 -4.62
CA VAL A 45 -13.89 -7.16 -3.43
C VAL A 45 -13.96 -8.25 -2.38
N ILE A 46 -13.38 -7.96 -1.22
CA ILE A 46 -13.36 -8.85 -0.07
C ILE A 46 -14.33 -8.29 0.97
N THR A 47 -15.20 -9.16 1.49
CA THR A 47 -16.14 -8.82 2.56
C THR A 47 -15.85 -9.65 3.78
N ILE A 48 -15.59 -9.00 4.91
CA ILE A 48 -15.43 -9.64 6.21
C ILE A 48 -16.57 -9.18 7.10
N ASP A 49 -17.38 -10.13 7.54
CA ASP A 49 -18.47 -9.89 8.48
C ASP A 49 -18.16 -10.59 9.80
N ALA A 50 -17.71 -9.79 10.78
CA ALA A 50 -17.36 -10.28 12.10
C ALA A 50 -18.57 -10.32 13.06
N THR A 51 -19.74 -9.82 12.66
CA THR A 51 -20.90 -9.59 13.54
C THR A 51 -21.29 -10.80 14.38
N ALA A 52 -21.14 -12.01 13.83
CA ALA A 52 -21.44 -13.26 14.54
C ALA A 52 -20.19 -13.95 15.14
N GLN A 53 -19.01 -13.78 14.53
CA GLN A 53 -17.83 -14.59 14.87
C GLN A 53 -17.00 -14.03 16.02
N ILE A 54 -17.03 -12.71 16.26
CA ILE A 54 -16.38 -12.10 17.44
C ILE A 54 -17.37 -11.80 18.57
N ASN A 55 -18.66 -12.05 18.34
CA ASN A 55 -19.72 -11.89 19.33
C ASN A 55 -19.59 -12.99 20.40
N GLY A 56 -19.26 -12.62 21.64
CA GLY A 56 -18.90 -13.56 22.70
C GLY A 56 -17.40 -13.73 22.93
N SER A 57 -16.54 -12.97 22.23
CA SER A 57 -15.14 -12.83 22.64
C SER A 57 -15.05 -12.01 23.92
N GLU A 58 -14.47 -12.58 24.97
CA GLU A 58 -14.30 -11.89 26.25
C GLU A 58 -13.24 -10.78 26.16
N GLY A 59 -13.50 -9.66 26.84
CA GLY A 59 -12.63 -8.48 26.88
C GLY A 59 -13.08 -7.34 25.95
N PHE A 60 -12.19 -6.38 25.73
CA PHE A 60 -12.44 -5.22 24.88
C PHE A 60 -11.59 -5.30 23.61
N ALA A 61 -12.24 -5.12 22.46
CA ALA A 61 -11.60 -5.15 21.16
C ALA A 61 -10.82 -3.85 20.87
N SER A 62 -9.58 -4.00 20.43
CA SER A 62 -8.75 -2.90 19.92
C SER A 62 -8.73 -2.91 18.40
N LEU A 63 -9.48 -2.00 17.78
CA LEU A 63 -9.41 -1.81 16.32
C LEU A 63 -8.16 -1.05 15.89
N ARG A 64 -7.49 -0.35 16.82
CA ARG A 64 -6.19 0.28 16.61
C ARG A 64 -5.09 -0.75 16.37
N ASP A 65 -5.15 -1.89 17.06
CA ASP A 65 -4.19 -2.99 16.90
C ASP A 65 -4.64 -4.05 15.89
N ALA A 66 -5.85 -3.93 15.34
CA ALA A 66 -6.38 -4.90 14.39
C ALA A 66 -5.67 -4.81 13.03
N TYR A 67 -5.60 -5.96 12.36
CA TYR A 67 -4.94 -6.07 11.05
C TYR A 67 -5.60 -7.14 10.19
N ILE A 68 -5.46 -6.98 8.89
CA ILE A 68 -5.88 -7.93 7.87
C ILE A 68 -4.65 -8.72 7.44
N MET A 69 -4.74 -10.04 7.45
CA MET A 69 -3.82 -10.90 6.72
C MET A 69 -4.44 -11.17 5.35
N LEU A 70 -3.80 -10.65 4.31
CA LEU A 70 -4.26 -10.74 2.93
C LEU A 70 -3.29 -11.63 2.12
N PRO A 71 -3.73 -12.81 1.68
CA PRO A 71 -3.02 -13.57 0.67
C PRO A 71 -3.00 -12.77 -0.64
N HIS A 72 -1.80 -12.46 -1.13
CA HIS A 72 -1.59 -11.68 -2.34
C HIS A 72 -0.55 -12.37 -3.22
N MET A 73 -0.73 -12.35 -4.53
CA MET A 73 0.14 -13.06 -5.46
C MET A 73 0.59 -12.11 -6.55
N VAL A 74 1.85 -12.24 -6.94
CA VAL A 74 2.43 -11.61 -8.13
C VAL A 74 3.03 -12.71 -8.98
N SER A 75 2.68 -12.78 -10.27
CA SER A 75 3.37 -13.64 -11.22
C SER A 75 4.00 -12.82 -12.33
N MET A 76 5.17 -13.27 -12.76
CA MET A 76 5.85 -12.74 -13.94
C MET A 76 5.82 -13.80 -15.02
N LYS A 77 5.17 -13.50 -16.15
CA LYS A 77 5.00 -14.41 -17.29
C LYS A 77 5.83 -13.92 -18.48
N ASN A 78 6.54 -14.83 -19.12
CA ASN A 78 7.27 -14.57 -20.36
C ASN A 78 6.27 -14.36 -21.52
N ASP A 79 6.52 -13.41 -22.41
CA ASP A 79 5.66 -13.09 -23.57
C ASP A 79 6.45 -13.29 -24.87
N GLY A 80 6.07 -14.29 -25.67
CA GLY A 80 6.41 -14.50 -27.09
C GLY A 80 7.90 -14.70 -27.45
N ASN A 81 8.77 -13.77 -27.05
CA ASN A 81 10.20 -13.79 -27.26
C ASN A 81 10.88 -14.14 -25.94
N ALA A 82 11.31 -15.38 -25.83
CA ALA A 82 11.76 -15.94 -24.56
C ALA A 82 12.93 -15.18 -23.93
N GLN A 83 12.73 -14.66 -22.72
CA GLN A 83 13.83 -14.42 -21.78
C GLN A 83 14.58 -15.75 -21.55
N THR A 84 15.91 -15.71 -21.45
CA THR A 84 16.74 -16.93 -21.37
C THR A 84 16.90 -17.49 -19.96
N LEU A 85 16.42 -16.79 -18.93
CA LEU A 85 16.55 -17.18 -17.52
C LEU A 85 15.23 -16.97 -16.76
N PRO A 86 14.92 -17.82 -15.75
CA PRO A 86 13.81 -17.58 -14.83
C PRO A 86 13.98 -16.27 -14.04
N ALA A 87 12.88 -15.79 -13.46
CA ALA A 87 12.93 -14.61 -12.59
C ALA A 87 13.68 -14.93 -11.29
N ASN A 88 14.32 -13.92 -10.72
CA ASN A 88 14.87 -13.96 -9.36
C ASN A 88 13.88 -13.26 -8.41
N ARG A 89 13.86 -13.62 -7.12
CA ARG A 89 13.05 -12.98 -6.06
C ARG A 89 13.21 -11.45 -5.99
N LEU A 90 14.29 -10.89 -6.52
CA LEU A 90 14.59 -9.46 -6.51
C LEU A 90 14.11 -8.73 -7.78
N CYS A 91 13.31 -9.36 -8.65
CA CYS A 91 12.81 -8.72 -9.87
C CYS A 91 11.62 -7.78 -9.64
N THR A 92 10.82 -7.97 -8.58
CA THR A 92 9.63 -7.15 -8.29
C THR A 92 9.49 -6.92 -6.78
N THR A 93 8.96 -5.78 -6.34
CA THR A 93 8.60 -5.54 -4.93
C THR A 93 7.57 -4.43 -4.82
N LEU A 94 6.75 -4.45 -3.77
CA LEU A 94 5.84 -3.34 -3.46
C LEU A 94 6.65 -2.06 -3.29
N LYS A 95 6.26 -0.98 -3.97
CA LYS A 95 6.98 0.30 -3.96
C LYS A 95 6.86 1.00 -2.62
N CYS A 96 5.68 0.94 -2.01
CA CYS A 96 5.48 1.50 -0.69
C CYS A 96 4.23 0.91 -0.07
N GLY A 97 4.31 0.43 1.16
CA GLY A 97 3.13 0.26 1.99
C GLY A 97 2.22 -0.85 1.48
N ASN A 98 2.16 -1.96 2.19
CA ASN A 98 1.28 -3.05 1.83
C ASN A 98 -0.21 -2.66 1.83
N TRP A 99 -0.60 -1.55 2.46
CA TRP A 99 -1.96 -0.99 2.37
C TRP A 99 -2.31 -0.47 0.97
N ASN A 100 -1.33 -0.16 0.12
CA ASN A 100 -1.59 0.35 -1.24
C ASN A 100 -2.20 -0.69 -2.17
N VAL A 101 -2.23 -1.96 -1.74
CA VAL A 101 -3.00 -2.99 -2.44
C VAL A 101 -4.50 -2.82 -2.25
N ILE A 102 -4.98 -1.96 -1.33
CA ILE A 102 -6.40 -1.72 -1.03
C ILE A 102 -6.78 -0.29 -1.38
N ASP A 103 -7.67 -0.07 -2.34
CA ASP A 103 -8.07 1.28 -2.76
C ASP A 103 -9.35 1.79 -2.05
N PRO A 104 -10.59 1.41 -2.41
CA PRO A 104 -11.72 1.76 -1.58
C PRO A 104 -11.95 0.74 -0.46
N MET A 105 -12.35 1.26 0.70
CA MET A 105 -12.86 0.46 1.82
C MET A 105 -14.16 1.05 2.36
N SER A 106 -15.04 0.21 2.89
CA SER A 106 -16.15 0.61 3.72
C SER A 106 -16.10 -0.10 5.07
N LEU A 107 -16.48 0.64 6.10
CA LEU A 107 -16.55 0.17 7.47
C LEU A 107 -17.96 0.43 7.99
N GLU A 108 -18.63 -0.64 8.39
CA GLU A 108 -19.85 -0.60 9.18
C GLU A 108 -19.53 -1.07 10.59
N LEU A 109 -19.90 -0.27 11.58
CA LEU A 109 -19.76 -0.58 12.99
C LEU A 109 -21.13 -0.48 13.67
N ASN A 110 -21.56 -1.55 14.34
CA ASN A 110 -22.81 -1.60 15.10
C ASN A 110 -24.05 -1.15 14.28
N GLY A 111 -24.16 -1.66 13.04
CA GLY A 111 -25.26 -1.36 12.13
C GLY A 111 -25.21 0.03 11.47
N LYS A 112 -24.10 0.79 11.66
CA LYS A 112 -23.94 2.13 11.10
C LYS A 112 -22.76 2.18 10.14
N THR A 113 -22.99 2.70 8.95
CA THR A 113 -21.92 3.02 8.00
C THR A 113 -21.08 4.16 8.53
N ILE A 114 -19.79 3.91 8.73
CA ILE A 114 -18.82 4.87 9.23
C ILE A 114 -17.92 5.38 8.10
N VAL A 115 -17.51 4.49 7.20
CA VAL A 115 -16.71 4.81 6.01
C VAL A 115 -17.39 4.19 4.80
N SER A 116 -17.44 4.91 3.68
CA SER A 116 -18.04 4.46 2.42
C SER A 116 -16.98 4.08 1.37
N MET A 117 -17.36 3.24 0.40
CA MET A 117 -16.49 2.81 -0.70
C MET A 117 -16.14 3.91 -1.73
N ALA A 118 -16.66 5.13 -1.58
CA ALA A 118 -16.58 6.13 -2.64
C ALA A 118 -15.22 6.86 -2.70
N ASP A 119 -14.45 6.84 -1.62
CA ASP A 119 -13.28 7.71 -1.50
C ASP A 119 -11.99 6.97 -1.84
N TYR A 120 -11.14 7.62 -2.65
CA TYR A 120 -9.77 7.21 -2.89
C TYR A 120 -8.91 7.58 -1.68
N LYS A 121 -8.14 6.63 -1.14
CA LYS A 121 -7.44 6.83 0.15
C LYS A 121 -5.93 6.58 0.10
N LEU A 122 -5.42 6.02 -1.00
CA LEU A 122 -4.03 5.57 -1.11
C LEU A 122 -3.02 6.70 -0.92
N PHE A 123 -3.20 7.82 -1.63
CA PHE A 123 -2.26 8.94 -1.58
C PHE A 123 -2.13 9.53 -0.17
N TRP A 124 -3.26 9.73 0.51
CA TRP A 124 -3.24 10.29 1.86
C TRP A 124 -2.63 9.33 2.88
N SER A 125 -2.99 8.05 2.82
CA SER A 125 -2.39 7.02 3.68
C SER A 125 -0.87 7.00 3.53
N ASN A 126 -0.41 7.17 2.30
CA ASN A 126 1.00 7.26 1.97
C ASN A 126 1.70 8.49 2.55
N VAL A 127 1.17 9.70 2.33
CA VAL A 127 1.73 10.94 2.90
C VAL A 127 1.84 10.81 4.42
N ARG A 128 0.78 10.35 5.06
CA ARG A 128 0.75 10.14 6.52
C ARG A 128 1.78 9.11 6.99
N ALA A 129 2.01 8.04 6.22
CA ALA A 129 3.02 7.05 6.55
C ALA A 129 4.45 7.61 6.46
N GLN A 130 4.74 8.48 5.48
CA GLN A 130 6.05 9.14 5.36
C GLN A 130 6.28 10.18 6.44
N THR A 131 5.27 10.99 6.75
CA THR A 131 5.42 12.14 7.66
C THR A 131 5.13 11.79 9.11
N GLY A 132 4.39 10.71 9.37
CA GLY A 132 3.90 10.36 10.70
C GLY A 132 4.68 9.25 11.39
N TYR A 133 5.56 8.53 10.70
CA TYR A 133 6.35 7.44 11.29
C TYR A 133 7.78 7.87 11.58
N SER A 134 8.28 7.41 12.73
CA SER A 134 9.65 7.64 13.14
C SER A 134 10.61 6.66 12.43
N PRO A 135 11.91 6.99 12.32
CA PRO A 135 12.92 6.07 11.80
C PRO A 135 12.91 4.71 12.51
N GLN A 136 12.73 4.68 13.83
CA GLN A 136 12.67 3.44 14.63
C GLN A 136 11.44 2.60 14.27
N TYR A 137 10.34 3.24 13.86
CA TYR A 137 9.18 2.51 13.35
C TYR A 137 9.52 1.76 12.06
N PHE A 138 10.26 2.39 11.13
CA PHE A 138 10.68 1.73 9.89
C PHE A 138 11.65 0.57 10.14
N GLU A 139 12.58 0.70 11.10
CA GLU A 139 13.48 -0.40 11.47
C GLU A 139 12.72 -1.63 11.97
N LYS A 140 11.68 -1.43 12.78
CA LYS A 140 10.92 -2.52 13.38
C LYS A 140 9.82 -3.06 12.46
N HIS A 141 9.13 -2.18 11.74
CA HIS A 141 7.89 -2.49 11.03
C HIS A 141 8.00 -2.31 9.51
N GLY A 142 9.10 -1.76 8.98
CA GLY A 142 9.27 -1.49 7.55
C GLY A 142 9.19 -2.76 6.70
N ALA A 143 9.78 -3.87 7.18
CA ALA A 143 9.76 -5.14 6.46
C ALA A 143 8.38 -5.79 6.40
N GLU A 144 7.55 -5.66 7.45
CA GLU A 144 6.17 -6.18 7.43
C GLU A 144 5.23 -5.30 6.60
N SER A 145 5.49 -4.00 6.57
CA SER A 145 4.66 -3.01 5.88
C SER A 145 5.14 -2.69 4.47
N PHE A 146 6.28 -3.22 4.02
CA PHE A 146 6.93 -2.84 2.76
C PHE A 146 7.14 -1.32 2.65
N LEU A 147 7.44 -0.68 3.78
CA LEU A 147 7.59 0.76 3.91
C LEU A 147 9.02 1.09 4.31
N PHE A 148 9.83 1.41 3.32
CA PHE A 148 11.14 2.02 3.49
C PHE A 148 11.18 3.24 2.58
N PRO A 149 11.24 4.48 3.09
CA PRO A 149 11.35 5.64 2.23
C PRO A 149 12.64 5.58 1.39
N ASP A 150 12.55 6.02 0.14
CA ASP A 150 13.74 6.21 -0.69
C ASP A 150 14.53 7.42 -0.16
N ALA A 151 15.86 7.41 -0.30
CA ALA A 151 16.67 8.55 0.11
C ALA A 151 16.32 9.77 -0.76
N ALA A 152 16.18 10.95 -0.16
CA ALA A 152 15.85 12.18 -0.89
C ALA A 152 16.88 12.53 -2.00
N GLN A 153 18.10 12.01 -1.87
CA GLN A 153 19.21 12.18 -2.81
C GLN A 153 19.25 11.09 -3.91
N SER A 154 18.42 10.07 -3.80
CA SER A 154 18.27 8.99 -4.78
C SER A 154 17.33 9.42 -5.92
N VAL A 155 17.61 10.57 -6.53
CA VAL A 155 16.85 11.09 -7.68
C VAL A 155 17.84 11.26 -8.83
N LEU A 156 17.64 10.48 -9.88
CA LEU A 156 18.36 10.63 -11.14
C LEU A 156 17.35 10.66 -12.27
N TYR A 157 17.62 11.53 -13.25
CA TYR A 157 16.80 11.72 -14.44
C TYR A 157 17.64 11.47 -15.68
N ASN A 158 17.16 10.61 -16.58
CA ASN A 158 17.64 10.57 -17.96
C ASN A 158 16.46 10.76 -18.93
N ALA A 159 16.61 11.70 -19.87
CA ALA A 159 15.63 11.95 -20.91
C ALA A 159 15.62 10.87 -22.01
N ALA A 160 16.67 10.03 -22.08
CA ALA A 160 16.75 8.86 -22.94
C ALA A 160 16.53 7.58 -22.12
N ALA A 161 16.03 6.51 -22.77
CA ALA A 161 15.89 5.20 -22.13
C ALA A 161 17.26 4.74 -21.59
N ALA A 162 17.33 4.52 -20.28
CA ALA A 162 18.59 4.33 -19.57
C ALA A 162 18.39 3.45 -18.33
N THR A 163 19.48 2.87 -17.86
CA THR A 163 19.56 2.14 -16.57
C THR A 163 19.47 3.06 -15.35
N VAL A 164 19.31 4.36 -15.59
CA VAL A 164 19.24 5.44 -14.62
C VAL A 164 17.80 5.95 -14.64
N GLY A 165 17.18 6.08 -13.47
CA GLY A 165 15.74 6.33 -13.32
C GLY A 165 15.17 7.58 -13.99
N ASP A 166 13.87 7.82 -13.79
CA ASP A 166 13.06 8.83 -14.50
C ASP A 166 12.81 10.13 -13.70
N ALA A 167 13.63 10.41 -12.69
CA ALA A 167 13.44 11.46 -11.67
C ALA A 167 12.33 11.22 -10.64
N ASN A 168 11.46 10.22 -10.82
CA ASN A 168 10.39 9.84 -9.89
C ASN A 168 10.69 8.49 -9.25
N SER A 169 11.28 7.57 -10.01
CA SER A 169 11.84 6.31 -9.52
C SER A 169 13.33 6.26 -9.79
N ASN A 170 14.13 5.82 -8.81
CA ASN A 170 15.52 5.47 -9.06
C ASN A 170 15.65 3.96 -9.25
N ASN A 171 15.99 3.56 -10.48
CA ASN A 171 16.20 2.18 -10.87
C ASN A 171 17.69 1.81 -10.95
N THR A 172 18.60 2.69 -10.53
CA THR A 172 20.02 2.35 -10.48
C THR A 172 20.24 1.23 -9.50
N ALA A 173 20.93 0.18 -9.95
CA ALA A 173 21.39 -0.90 -9.10
C ALA A 173 22.15 -0.36 -7.89
N PHE A 174 22.06 -1.07 -6.76
CA PHE A 174 22.89 -0.77 -5.60
C PHE A 174 24.37 -0.84 -5.98
N THR A 175 25.10 0.24 -5.77
CA THR A 175 26.56 0.28 -5.93
C THR A 175 27.18 0.71 -4.61
N ASN A 176 28.29 0.08 -4.22
CA ASN A 176 29.07 0.49 -3.05
C ASN A 176 29.96 1.72 -3.33
N SER A 177 29.92 2.26 -4.54
CA SER A 177 30.73 3.41 -4.96
C SER A 177 29.92 4.72 -4.88
N LEU A 178 30.45 5.69 -4.14
CA LEU A 178 29.98 7.07 -4.19
C LEU A 178 30.48 7.71 -5.49
N GLY A 179 29.57 8.04 -6.40
CA GLY A 179 29.88 8.76 -7.64
C GLY A 179 29.42 10.21 -7.58
N VAL A 180 30.26 11.15 -7.99
CA VAL A 180 29.84 12.53 -8.29
C VAL A 180 29.21 12.51 -9.68
N GLN A 181 27.91 12.80 -9.77
CA GLN A 181 27.20 13.01 -11.05
C GLN A 181 26.88 14.49 -11.22
N ALA A 182 26.73 14.94 -12.46
CA ALA A 182 26.71 16.37 -12.85
C ALA A 182 25.44 17.16 -12.45
N GLN A 183 24.56 16.62 -11.62
CA GLN A 183 23.33 17.28 -11.16
C GLN A 183 23.39 17.47 -9.64
N CYS A 184 22.91 18.62 -9.14
CA CYS A 184 23.06 19.13 -7.76
C CYS A 184 22.62 18.17 -6.62
N GLY A 185 23.43 17.15 -6.34
CA GLY A 185 23.27 16.26 -5.18
C GLY A 185 24.25 15.09 -5.20
N ALA A 186 24.58 14.56 -4.02
CA ALA A 186 25.29 13.28 -3.92
C ALA A 186 24.36 12.16 -4.40
N THR A 187 24.74 11.42 -5.44
CA THR A 187 23.93 10.30 -5.92
C THR A 187 24.22 9.07 -5.06
N ILE A 188 23.27 8.69 -4.21
CA ILE A 188 23.32 7.43 -3.46
C ILE A 188 22.31 6.47 -4.10
N PRO A 189 22.64 5.16 -4.25
CA PRO A 189 21.65 4.17 -4.64
C PRO A 189 20.41 4.20 -3.74
N SER A 190 19.25 3.80 -4.26
CA SER A 190 18.01 3.78 -3.49
C SER A 190 18.06 2.71 -2.38
N ASP A 191 18.54 3.07 -1.19
CA ASP A 191 18.56 2.17 -0.03
C ASP A 191 17.14 1.67 0.32
N GLY A 192 16.13 2.53 0.14
CA GLY A 192 14.71 2.17 0.27
C GLY A 192 14.28 1.03 -0.65
N ILE A 193 14.60 1.09 -1.95
CA ILE A 193 14.23 0.02 -2.90
C ILE A 193 14.93 -1.30 -2.55
N VAL A 194 16.19 -1.25 -2.14
CA VAL A 194 16.96 -2.43 -1.75
C VAL A 194 16.34 -3.07 -0.51
N ARG A 195 16.00 -2.29 0.51
CA ARG A 195 15.33 -2.82 1.72
C ARG A 195 13.98 -3.45 1.42
N ARG A 196 13.18 -2.87 0.51
CA ARG A 196 11.91 -3.46 0.07
C ARG A 196 12.11 -4.77 -0.69
N LEU A 197 13.06 -4.81 -1.64
CA LEU A 197 13.43 -6.02 -2.38
C LEU A 197 13.92 -7.14 -1.45
N LEU A 198 14.70 -6.82 -0.43
CA LEU A 198 15.17 -7.78 0.57
C LEU A 198 14.08 -8.25 1.53
N SER A 199 13.00 -7.48 1.66
CA SER A 199 11.81 -7.83 2.45
C SER A 199 10.85 -8.76 1.72
N ASN A 200 11.10 -9.04 0.43
CA ASN A 200 10.34 -10.03 -0.33
C ASN A 200 10.38 -11.42 0.34
N PRO A 201 9.36 -12.24 0.09
CA PRO A 201 9.32 -13.61 0.57
C PRO A 201 10.61 -14.40 0.25
N PRO A 202 11.01 -15.34 1.13
CA PRO A 202 12.17 -16.19 0.89
C PRO A 202 11.93 -17.09 -0.33
N THR A 203 13.01 -17.46 -1.02
CA THR A 203 12.95 -18.47 -2.08
C THR A 203 12.61 -19.84 -1.47
N SER A 204 11.65 -20.53 -2.08
CA SER A 204 11.11 -21.81 -1.67
C SER A 204 11.23 -22.84 -2.79
N GLY A 205 11.21 -24.13 -2.43
CA GLY A 205 11.30 -25.24 -3.38
C GLY A 205 12.69 -25.43 -4.01
N THR A 206 13.75 -24.89 -3.40
CA THR A 206 15.14 -24.99 -3.89
C THR A 206 16.04 -25.61 -2.81
N ASP A 207 17.06 -26.37 -3.21
CA ASP A 207 18.06 -26.92 -2.29
C ASP A 207 19.08 -25.87 -1.87
N PHE A 208 19.15 -25.62 -0.56
CA PHE A 208 20.05 -24.68 0.09
C PHE A 208 21.02 -25.38 1.05
N SER A 209 21.22 -26.70 0.90
CA SER A 209 22.14 -27.47 1.74
C SER A 209 23.58 -26.97 1.67
N THR A 210 23.99 -26.44 0.51
CA THR A 210 25.35 -25.94 0.23
C THR A 210 25.48 -24.41 0.29
N SER A 211 24.39 -23.68 0.56
CA SER A 211 24.43 -22.21 0.70
C SER A 211 24.66 -21.76 2.13
N TRP A 212 25.01 -20.48 2.32
CA TRP A 212 25.09 -19.85 3.64
C TRP A 212 24.03 -18.74 3.79
N PRO A 213 23.16 -18.78 4.83
CA PRO A 213 23.00 -19.88 5.78
C PRO A 213 22.45 -21.16 5.11
N SER A 214 22.85 -22.33 5.58
CA SER A 214 22.32 -23.60 5.08
C SER A 214 20.94 -23.83 5.71
N VAL A 215 19.91 -24.00 4.88
CA VAL A 215 18.52 -24.22 5.33
C VAL A 215 17.95 -25.56 4.86
N GLY A 216 18.82 -26.47 4.41
CA GLY A 216 18.48 -27.82 3.96
C GLY A 216 17.96 -27.90 2.52
N GLY A 217 17.49 -29.08 2.13
CA GLY A 217 16.99 -29.36 0.78
C GLY A 217 15.65 -28.66 0.46
N ALA A 218 15.15 -28.87 -0.76
CA ALA A 218 13.94 -28.21 -1.28
C ALA A 218 12.74 -28.27 -0.31
N SER A 219 12.42 -29.44 0.24
CA SER A 219 11.31 -29.60 1.19
C SER A 219 11.48 -28.77 2.46
N ALA A 220 12.70 -28.68 2.99
CA ALA A 220 12.99 -27.89 4.18
C ALA A 220 12.82 -26.39 3.90
N SER A 221 13.30 -25.91 2.75
CA SER A 221 13.11 -24.52 2.32
C SER A 221 11.63 -24.12 2.22
N THR A 222 10.79 -25.05 1.74
CA THR A 222 9.33 -24.86 1.65
C THR A 222 8.69 -24.83 3.03
N THR A 223 9.05 -25.77 3.90
CA THR A 223 8.56 -25.80 5.28
C THR A 223 8.93 -24.52 6.04
N ILE A 224 10.17 -24.05 5.92
CA ILE A 224 10.64 -22.82 6.56
C ILE A 224 9.85 -21.62 6.02
N SER A 225 9.70 -21.50 4.70
CA SER A 225 8.94 -20.41 4.08
C SER A 225 7.50 -20.35 4.62
N ASN A 226 6.83 -21.50 4.68
CA ASN A 226 5.48 -21.61 5.25
C ASN A 226 5.42 -21.25 6.75
N GLN A 227 6.44 -21.65 7.53
CA GLN A 227 6.52 -21.33 8.96
C GLN A 227 6.78 -19.85 9.24
N THR A 228 7.47 -19.13 8.34
CA THR A 228 7.68 -17.69 8.53
C THR A 228 6.41 -16.85 8.39
N ALA A 229 5.34 -17.41 7.79
CA ALA A 229 4.08 -16.71 7.52
C ALA A 229 4.26 -15.36 6.80
N ARG A 230 5.33 -15.21 5.99
CA ARG A 230 5.57 -14.04 5.13
C ARG A 230 5.28 -14.32 3.65
N GLY A 231 5.00 -15.59 3.33
CA GLY A 231 4.80 -16.09 1.98
C GLY A 231 6.05 -16.79 1.42
N ALA A 232 6.11 -16.96 0.10
CA ALA A 232 7.24 -17.60 -0.57
C ALA A 232 7.44 -17.11 -2.00
N PHE A 233 8.70 -16.98 -2.42
CA PHE A 233 9.07 -16.83 -3.82
C PHE A 233 9.35 -18.21 -4.43
N VAL A 234 8.79 -18.49 -5.59
CA VAL A 234 9.02 -19.74 -6.33
C VAL A 234 9.55 -19.37 -7.71
N SER A 235 10.75 -19.88 -8.04
CA SER A 235 11.31 -19.74 -9.38
C SER A 235 10.47 -20.53 -10.38
N GLY A 236 10.20 -19.92 -11.52
CA GLY A 236 9.48 -20.55 -12.61
C GLY A 236 10.41 -21.05 -13.72
N VAL A 237 9.92 -21.00 -14.95
CA VAL A 237 10.60 -21.47 -16.16
C VAL A 237 10.78 -20.33 -17.17
N ALA A 238 11.87 -20.38 -17.93
CA ALA A 238 12.20 -19.42 -18.97
C ALA A 238 11.65 -19.82 -20.35
N THR A 239 10.49 -20.49 -20.39
CA THR A 239 9.85 -20.92 -21.65
C THR A 239 8.92 -19.83 -22.16
N ASP A 240 8.62 -19.84 -23.46
CA ASP A 240 7.56 -18.99 -24.02
C ASP A 240 6.24 -19.26 -23.27
N ASN A 241 5.53 -18.19 -22.94
CA ASN A 241 4.31 -18.20 -22.14
C ASN A 241 4.43 -18.88 -20.75
N GLY A 242 5.64 -19.21 -20.31
CA GLY A 242 5.91 -19.76 -19.00
C GLY A 242 5.83 -18.70 -17.91
N ILE A 243 5.37 -19.09 -16.72
CA ILE A 243 5.55 -18.27 -15.52
C ILE A 243 7.03 -18.35 -15.16
N MET A 244 7.72 -17.21 -15.20
CA MET A 244 9.14 -17.07 -14.90
C MET A 244 9.42 -17.05 -13.40
N GLY A 245 8.45 -16.62 -12.60
CA GLY A 245 8.51 -16.65 -11.15
C GLY A 245 7.24 -16.13 -10.51
N THR A 246 7.00 -16.57 -9.28
CA THR A 246 5.82 -16.25 -8.49
C THR A 246 6.22 -15.77 -7.12
N TRP A 247 5.71 -14.61 -6.70
CA TRP A 247 5.82 -14.11 -5.34
C TRP A 247 4.47 -14.29 -4.64
N ASN A 248 4.43 -15.25 -3.74
CA ASN A 248 3.31 -15.46 -2.83
C ASN A 248 3.56 -14.61 -1.59
N TYR A 249 2.72 -13.61 -1.35
CA TYR A 249 2.79 -12.74 -0.19
C TYR A 249 1.68 -13.09 0.80
N LEU A 250 2.00 -12.97 2.09
CA LEU A 250 1.01 -12.88 3.15
C LEU A 250 1.08 -11.49 3.78
N LEU A 251 0.34 -10.55 3.20
CA LEU A 251 0.41 -9.13 3.54
C LEU A 251 -0.32 -8.85 4.85
N LYS A 252 0.37 -8.25 5.82
CA LYS A 252 -0.19 -7.82 7.10
C LYS A 252 -0.55 -6.34 7.05
N VAL A 253 -1.78 -6.03 6.67
CA VAL A 253 -2.26 -4.64 6.53
C VAL A 253 -2.92 -4.20 7.82
N LYS A 254 -2.33 -3.24 8.55
CA LYS A 254 -2.91 -2.72 9.79
C LYS A 254 -4.10 -1.82 9.45
N LEU A 255 -5.18 -1.88 10.24
CA LEU A 255 -6.34 -1.02 10.01
C LEU A 255 -5.97 0.47 10.15
N ILE A 256 -5.07 0.78 11.08
CA ILE A 256 -4.55 2.15 11.24
C ILE A 256 -3.85 2.66 9.99
N ASP A 257 -3.29 1.81 9.13
CA ASP A 257 -2.64 2.21 7.88
C ASP A 257 -3.66 2.49 6.78
N LEU A 258 -4.86 1.90 6.86
CA LEU A 258 -5.94 2.09 5.90
C LEU A 258 -6.76 3.36 6.15
N HIS A 259 -7.05 3.69 7.41
CA HIS A 259 -7.88 4.85 7.74
C HIS A 259 -7.52 5.48 9.09
N PRO A 260 -7.50 6.83 9.22
CA PRO A 260 -7.18 7.50 10.48
C PRO A 260 -8.18 7.19 11.59
N ILE A 261 -9.44 6.90 11.26
CA ILE A 261 -10.47 6.58 12.25
C ILE A 261 -10.06 5.47 13.23
N PHE A 262 -9.32 4.45 12.77
CA PHE A 262 -8.91 3.34 13.62
C PHE A 262 -7.89 3.74 14.69
N ARG A 263 -7.22 4.89 14.56
CA ARG A 263 -6.37 5.44 15.63
C ARG A 263 -7.19 6.11 16.72
N GLU A 264 -8.37 6.60 16.36
CA GLU A 264 -9.24 7.42 17.22
C GLU A 264 -10.34 6.61 17.90
N LEU A 265 -10.65 5.41 17.40
CA LEU A 265 -11.54 4.46 18.05
C LEU A 265 -10.90 3.92 19.33
N ASP A 266 -11.59 4.10 20.44
CA ASP A 266 -11.22 3.50 21.72
C ASP A 266 -11.57 2.00 21.75
N LEU A 267 -11.18 1.33 22.81
CA LEU A 267 -11.50 -0.07 23.06
C LEU A 267 -13.02 -0.28 23.11
N MET A 268 -13.50 -1.28 22.37
CA MET A 268 -14.94 -1.54 22.21
C MET A 268 -15.33 -2.89 22.79
N ALA A 269 -16.37 -2.93 23.62
CA ALA A 269 -17.00 -4.18 24.03
C ALA A 269 -17.91 -4.70 22.91
N ASN A 270 -17.79 -5.98 22.56
CA ASN A 270 -18.65 -6.67 21.57
C ASN A 270 -18.91 -5.89 20.27
N PRO A 271 -17.85 -5.48 19.54
CA PRO A 271 -18.05 -4.71 18.33
C PRO A 271 -18.68 -5.56 17.22
N GLN A 272 -19.71 -5.05 16.56
CA GLN A 272 -20.23 -5.63 15.33
C GLN A 272 -19.54 -4.96 14.15
N ILE A 273 -18.62 -5.68 13.49
CA ILE A 273 -17.79 -5.12 12.43
C ILE A 273 -18.16 -5.79 11.12
N ARG A 274 -18.51 -4.97 10.14
CA ARG A 274 -18.54 -5.39 8.74
C ARG A 274 -17.59 -4.51 7.96
N LEU A 275 -16.52 -5.13 7.49
CA LEU A 275 -15.49 -4.50 6.69
C LEU A 275 -15.58 -5.02 5.27
N ARG A 276 -15.57 -4.12 4.30
CA ARG A 276 -15.48 -4.47 2.89
C ARG A 276 -14.41 -3.62 2.26
N PHE A 277 -13.60 -4.21 1.40
CA PHE A 277 -12.54 -3.47 0.71
C PHE A 277 -12.30 -4.06 -0.67
N ARG A 278 -11.76 -3.25 -1.59
CA ARG A 278 -11.34 -3.72 -2.90
C ARG A 278 -9.82 -3.77 -2.96
N VAL A 279 -9.30 -4.91 -3.40
CA VAL A 279 -7.88 -5.11 -3.66
C VAL A 279 -7.59 -4.74 -5.11
N ASN A 280 -6.58 -3.92 -5.34
CA ASN A 280 -6.16 -3.54 -6.68
C ASN A 280 -5.61 -4.75 -7.43
N GLN A 281 -6.05 -4.92 -8.67
CA GLN A 281 -5.59 -5.94 -9.60
C GLN A 281 -5.07 -5.25 -10.83
N VAL A 282 -3.83 -5.56 -11.21
CA VAL A 282 -3.21 -4.93 -12.35
C VAL A 282 -2.38 -5.97 -13.08
N MET A 283 -2.27 -5.77 -14.38
CA MET A 283 -1.29 -6.42 -15.23
C MET A 283 -0.42 -5.33 -15.83
N ILE A 284 0.90 -5.51 -15.80
CA ILE A 284 1.86 -4.69 -16.53
C ILE A 284 2.44 -5.56 -17.62
N ALA A 285 2.28 -5.17 -18.89
CA ALA A 285 3.03 -5.72 -20.01
C ALA A 285 4.14 -4.74 -20.41
N SER A 286 5.41 -5.18 -20.40
CA SER A 286 6.55 -4.35 -20.79
C SER A 286 6.90 -4.55 -22.26
N THR A 287 6.61 -3.59 -23.14
CA THR A 287 7.25 -3.46 -24.49
C THR A 287 6.98 -2.14 -25.22
N ALA A 288 6.35 -1.13 -24.62
CA ALA A 288 6.06 0.10 -25.36
C ALA A 288 7.36 0.83 -25.80
N THR A 289 7.48 1.10 -27.11
CA THR A 289 8.56 1.91 -27.69
C THR A 289 8.57 3.29 -27.01
N GLY A 290 9.70 3.69 -26.41
CA GLY A 290 9.82 4.96 -25.67
C GLY A 290 9.63 4.84 -24.14
N ASN A 291 9.41 3.64 -23.60
CA ASN A 291 9.42 3.38 -22.16
C ASN A 291 10.83 3.61 -21.56
N PRO A 292 10.98 4.07 -20.29
CA PRO A 292 12.27 4.17 -19.60
C PRO A 292 13.14 2.89 -19.65
N MET A 293 12.49 1.72 -19.72
CA MET A 293 13.12 0.39 -19.83
C MET A 293 13.37 -0.08 -21.28
N ALA A 294 13.05 0.74 -22.28
CA ALA A 294 13.28 0.42 -23.68
C ALA A 294 14.79 0.27 -23.95
N GLY A 295 15.22 -0.93 -24.38
CA GLY A 295 16.64 -1.24 -24.63
C GLY A 295 17.41 -1.78 -23.42
N VAL A 296 16.85 -1.70 -22.20
CA VAL A 296 17.35 -2.44 -21.02
C VAL A 296 16.78 -3.87 -21.01
N LEU A 297 15.52 -4.01 -21.44
CA LEU A 297 14.93 -5.28 -21.81
C LEU A 297 15.14 -5.47 -23.32
N ALA A 298 15.59 -6.65 -23.74
CA ALA A 298 15.83 -6.95 -25.15
C ALA A 298 14.59 -6.51 -25.96
N ALA A 299 14.81 -5.75 -27.04
CA ALA A 299 13.72 -5.30 -27.90
C ALA A 299 12.86 -6.53 -28.26
N SER A 300 11.55 -6.43 -27.98
CA SER A 300 10.55 -7.48 -28.20
C SER A 300 10.45 -8.62 -27.18
N ALA A 301 11.30 -8.69 -26.14
CA ALA A 301 11.14 -9.66 -25.04
C ALA A 301 10.14 -9.13 -24.00
N GLY A 302 8.85 -9.32 -24.30
CA GLY A 302 7.79 -8.93 -23.38
C GLY A 302 7.76 -9.84 -22.16
N PHE A 303 7.43 -9.28 -21.02
CA PHE A 303 6.88 -10.06 -19.93
C PHE A 303 5.62 -9.36 -19.43
N ARG A 304 4.77 -10.13 -18.76
CA ARG A 304 3.57 -9.63 -18.09
C ARG A 304 3.71 -9.88 -16.60
N ILE A 305 3.61 -8.83 -15.81
CA ILE A 305 3.52 -8.94 -14.35
C ILE A 305 2.05 -8.78 -14.00
N SER A 306 1.42 -9.82 -13.47
CA SER A 306 0.07 -9.74 -12.92
C SER A 306 0.12 -9.82 -11.41
N TRP A 307 -0.77 -9.09 -10.75
CA TRP A 307 -0.88 -9.13 -9.31
C TRP A 307 -2.29 -8.87 -8.81
N GLY A 308 -2.55 -9.37 -7.59
CA GLY A 308 -3.82 -9.18 -6.90
C GLY A 308 -3.97 -10.15 -5.74
N ALA A 309 -5.14 -10.11 -5.08
CA ALA A 309 -5.49 -11.14 -4.10
C ALA A 309 -5.53 -12.52 -4.79
N VAL A 310 -5.24 -13.59 -4.06
CA VAL A 310 -5.16 -14.95 -4.62
C VAL A 310 -6.43 -15.39 -5.35
N VAL A 311 -6.32 -16.24 -6.38
CA VAL A 311 -7.49 -16.74 -7.14
C VAL A 311 -8.34 -15.58 -7.66
N ASN A 312 -7.70 -14.70 -8.44
CA ASN A 312 -8.35 -13.58 -9.09
C ASN A 312 -8.45 -13.77 -10.62
N ALA A 313 -9.00 -12.77 -11.32
CA ALA A 313 -9.18 -12.85 -12.77
C ALA A 313 -7.87 -12.90 -13.58
N LEU A 314 -6.78 -12.35 -13.05
CA LEU A 314 -5.44 -12.32 -13.65
C LEU A 314 -4.57 -13.50 -13.17
N GLU A 315 -4.83 -14.01 -11.96
CA GLU A 315 -4.14 -15.12 -11.30
C GLU A 315 -5.16 -16.18 -10.84
N PRO A 316 -5.74 -16.96 -11.77
CA PRO A 316 -6.87 -17.84 -11.47
C PRO A 316 -6.45 -19.14 -10.74
N THR A 317 -5.16 -19.42 -10.67
CA THR A 317 -4.63 -20.67 -10.09
C THR A 317 -3.63 -20.33 -9.00
N ILE A 318 -3.80 -20.94 -7.83
CA ILE A 318 -2.81 -20.85 -6.75
C ILE A 318 -2.37 -22.25 -6.30
N ASP A 319 -1.09 -22.35 -5.98
CA ASP A 319 -0.51 -23.52 -5.35
C ASP A 319 -0.54 -23.36 -3.82
N GLY A 320 -1.42 -24.11 -3.16
CA GLY A 320 -1.56 -24.15 -1.69
C GLY A 320 -0.31 -24.67 -0.97
N THR A 321 0.69 -25.18 -1.69
CA THR A 321 1.98 -25.62 -1.14
C THR A 321 2.77 -24.45 -0.52
N TYR A 322 2.61 -23.24 -1.03
CA TYR A 322 3.46 -22.08 -0.71
C TYR A 322 2.72 -20.97 0.05
N MET A 323 1.50 -21.24 0.51
CA MET A 323 0.72 -20.33 1.33
C MET A 323 0.10 -21.07 2.52
N LEU A 324 0.29 -20.52 3.72
CA LEU A 324 -0.26 -21.09 4.94
C LEU A 324 -1.79 -21.14 4.94
N PHE A 325 -2.42 -20.19 4.25
CA PHE A 325 -3.85 -20.14 4.02
C PHE A 325 -4.16 -19.28 2.79
N THR A 326 -5.27 -19.60 2.14
CA THR A 326 -5.75 -18.93 0.91
C THR A 326 -6.85 -17.91 1.17
N THR A 327 -7.29 -17.75 2.41
CA THR A 327 -8.37 -16.83 2.79
C THR A 327 -7.86 -15.57 3.47
N ALA A 328 -8.51 -14.44 3.24
CA ALA A 328 -8.25 -13.19 3.92
C ALA A 328 -8.84 -13.27 5.33
N ARG A 329 -8.10 -12.75 6.30
CA ARG A 329 -8.45 -12.86 7.71
C ARG A 329 -8.32 -11.53 8.41
N LEU A 330 -9.37 -11.11 9.10
CA LEU A 330 -9.30 -9.98 10.03
C LEU A 330 -8.94 -10.50 11.41
N TYR A 331 -7.80 -10.07 11.94
CA TYR A 331 -7.38 -10.32 13.31
C TYR A 331 -7.78 -9.14 14.18
N VAL A 332 -8.56 -9.40 15.23
CA VAL A 332 -9.03 -8.37 16.17
C VAL A 332 -8.52 -8.72 17.56
N PRO A 333 -7.57 -7.95 18.12
CA PRO A 333 -7.11 -8.19 19.47
C PRO A 333 -8.15 -7.76 20.51
N PHE A 334 -8.46 -8.67 21.44
CA PHE A 334 -9.22 -8.44 22.64
C PHE A 334 -8.28 -8.41 23.84
N VAL A 335 -8.37 -7.34 24.62
CA VAL A 335 -7.61 -7.16 25.86
C VAL A 335 -8.56 -7.21 27.05
N HIS A 336 -8.14 -7.92 28.09
CA HIS A 336 -8.77 -7.76 29.39
C HIS A 336 -8.13 -6.57 30.09
N LEU A 337 -8.96 -5.75 30.73
CA LEU A 337 -8.51 -4.55 31.43
C LEU A 337 -8.42 -4.88 32.91
N GLU A 338 -7.38 -4.38 33.56
CA GLU A 338 -7.23 -4.49 35.01
C GLU A 338 -8.39 -3.78 35.72
N ASN A 339 -8.80 -2.63 35.19
CA ASN A 339 -9.96 -1.87 35.68
C ASN A 339 -10.90 -1.50 34.52
N PRO A 340 -11.88 -2.36 34.16
CA PRO A 340 -12.83 -2.07 33.08
C PRO A 340 -13.81 -0.93 33.42
N GLN A 341 -13.98 -0.57 34.71
CA GLN A 341 -14.90 0.50 35.12
C GLN A 341 -14.46 1.87 34.62
N ALA A 342 -13.17 2.08 34.34
CA ALA A 342 -12.68 3.34 33.80
C ALA A 342 -13.27 3.66 32.42
N ILE A 343 -13.38 2.66 31.54
CA ILE A 343 -13.97 2.82 30.20
C ILE A 343 -15.49 2.88 30.27
N ILE A 344 -16.10 2.04 31.12
CA ILE A 344 -17.57 1.99 31.28
C ILE A 344 -18.12 3.28 31.90
N SER A 345 -17.42 3.86 32.87
CA SER A 345 -17.86 5.09 33.56
C SER A 345 -17.72 6.35 32.70
N LYS A 346 -16.81 6.35 31.72
CA LYS A 346 -16.55 7.47 30.81
C LYS A 346 -16.50 7.01 29.35
N PRO A 347 -17.64 6.56 28.80
CA PRO A 347 -17.66 6.08 27.42
C PRO A 347 -17.34 7.23 26.45
N VAL A 348 -16.54 6.93 25.43
CA VAL A 348 -16.30 7.88 24.32
C VAL A 348 -17.60 8.04 23.52
N LYS A 349 -18.21 9.21 23.63
CA LYS A 349 -19.49 9.52 22.96
C LYS A 349 -19.32 10.09 21.56
N LYS A 350 -18.18 10.71 21.29
CA LYS A 350 -17.86 11.38 20.02
C LYS A 350 -16.40 11.12 19.66
N VAL A 351 -16.17 10.75 18.42
CA VAL A 351 -14.84 10.56 17.84
C VAL A 351 -14.66 11.61 16.77
N HIS A 352 -13.58 12.38 16.86
CA HIS A 352 -13.18 13.36 15.85
C HIS A 352 -11.92 12.84 15.18
N TYR A 353 -11.91 12.85 13.86
CA TYR A 353 -10.73 12.52 13.06
C TYR A 353 -10.67 13.45 11.85
N ASN A 354 -9.47 13.70 11.36
CA ASN A 354 -9.28 14.37 10.08
C ASN A 354 -9.53 13.34 8.99
N ASP A 355 -10.70 13.43 8.36
CA ASP A 355 -10.98 12.66 7.16
C ASP A 355 -10.28 13.29 5.96
N CYS A 356 -9.96 12.47 4.96
CA CYS A 356 -9.47 12.94 3.68
C CYS A 356 -10.47 12.56 2.58
N TYR A 357 -10.82 13.56 1.78
CA TYR A 357 -11.35 13.32 0.46
C TYR A 357 -10.24 13.56 -0.54
N ALA A 358 -9.82 12.53 -1.26
CA ALA A 358 -8.86 12.66 -2.35
C ALA A 358 -9.54 12.33 -3.67
N GLN A 359 -9.23 13.13 -4.68
CA GLN A 359 -9.74 12.97 -6.03
C GLN A 359 -8.59 13.15 -7.01
N TRP A 360 -8.52 12.27 -8.00
CA TRP A 360 -7.59 12.39 -9.10
C TRP A 360 -8.03 13.46 -10.10
N PHE A 361 -7.07 14.22 -10.61
CA PHE A 361 -7.29 15.21 -11.66
C PHE A 361 -6.88 14.63 -13.02
N TYR A 362 -7.86 14.33 -13.89
CA TYR A 362 -7.63 13.71 -15.20
C TYR A 362 -7.05 14.65 -16.27
N GLN A 363 -7.08 15.96 -16.05
CA GLN A 363 -6.36 16.92 -16.89
C GLN A 363 -4.97 17.13 -16.30
N ARG A 364 -3.95 17.39 -17.12
CA ARG A 364 -2.64 17.78 -16.57
C ARG A 364 -2.76 19.18 -15.98
N ALA A 365 -2.66 19.29 -14.65
CA ALA A 365 -2.67 20.58 -13.98
C ALA A 365 -1.60 21.49 -14.60
N GLY A 366 -2.00 22.66 -15.09
CA GLY A 366 -1.08 23.59 -15.72
C GLY A 366 -0.80 23.36 -17.20
N ILE A 367 -1.34 22.36 -17.89
CA ILE A 367 -1.22 22.28 -19.37
C ILE A 367 -2.49 22.84 -20.01
N GLY A 368 -2.35 23.85 -20.87
CA GLY A 368 -3.47 24.43 -21.60
C GLY A 368 -3.98 23.50 -22.71
N LYS A 369 -4.87 23.99 -23.58
CA LYS A 369 -5.41 23.20 -24.70
C LYS A 369 -4.35 22.72 -25.70
N GLN A 370 -3.13 23.26 -25.61
CA GLN A 370 -1.99 22.92 -26.46
C GLN A 370 -0.78 22.51 -25.59
N SER A 371 0.06 21.61 -26.10
CA SER A 371 1.22 21.04 -25.41
C SER A 371 2.31 22.06 -25.01
N THR A 372 2.25 23.28 -25.53
CA THR A 372 3.19 24.38 -25.25
C THR A 372 2.72 25.33 -24.14
N GLN A 373 1.46 25.23 -23.72
CA GLN A 373 0.89 26.10 -22.71
C GLN A 373 1.16 25.52 -21.32
N PHE A 374 2.22 25.98 -20.65
CA PHE A 374 2.49 25.63 -19.26
C PHE A 374 1.86 26.66 -18.30
N ASN A 375 1.47 26.20 -17.09
CA ASN A 375 0.79 26.95 -16.04
C ASN A 375 -0.63 27.46 -16.38
N SER A 376 -1.40 26.75 -17.21
CA SER A 376 -2.83 27.05 -17.43
C SER A 376 -3.64 26.89 -16.14
N SER A 377 -4.60 27.79 -15.91
CA SER A 377 -5.58 27.64 -14.83
C SER A 377 -6.38 26.35 -15.00
N PHE A 378 -6.72 25.72 -13.88
CA PHE A 378 -7.63 24.59 -13.82
C PHE A 378 -8.63 24.81 -12.68
N ASP A 379 -9.87 24.41 -12.91
CA ASP A 379 -10.95 24.51 -11.92
C ASP A 379 -11.37 23.10 -11.51
N LEU A 380 -11.42 22.83 -10.20
CA LEU A 380 -11.95 21.59 -9.65
C LEU A 380 -13.09 21.92 -8.70
N GLN A 381 -14.30 21.49 -9.06
CA GLN A 381 -15.42 21.50 -8.14
C GLN A 381 -15.35 20.27 -7.24
N LEU A 382 -15.11 20.49 -5.94
CA LEU A 382 -15.18 19.43 -4.95
C LEU A 382 -16.62 18.90 -4.88
N SER A 383 -16.77 17.59 -4.62
CA SER A 383 -18.10 16.99 -4.42
C SER A 383 -18.86 17.73 -3.32
N ALA A 384 -20.15 17.99 -3.52
CA ALA A 384 -21.04 18.63 -2.54
C ALA A 384 -21.15 17.87 -1.20
N SER A 385 -20.63 16.64 -1.15
CA SER A 385 -20.53 15.83 0.06
C SER A 385 -19.46 16.34 1.04
N VAL A 386 -18.45 17.07 0.57
CA VAL A 386 -17.37 17.57 1.41
C VAL A 386 -17.82 18.85 2.12
N LYS A 387 -18.16 18.71 3.42
CA LYS A 387 -18.55 19.83 4.29
C LYS A 387 -17.39 20.18 5.22
N ASN A 388 -17.27 21.46 5.58
CA ASN A 388 -16.30 21.93 6.59
C ASN A 388 -14.83 21.57 6.26
N ALA A 389 -14.43 21.71 5.00
CA ALA A 389 -13.04 21.50 4.59
C ALA A 389 -12.10 22.44 5.39
N LYS A 390 -11.09 21.86 6.06
CA LYS A 390 -10.12 22.62 6.86
C LYS A 390 -8.81 22.90 6.11
N TYR A 391 -8.39 21.95 5.28
CA TYR A 391 -7.15 22.01 4.54
C TYR A 391 -7.41 21.56 3.10
N VAL A 392 -6.75 22.20 2.16
CA VAL A 392 -6.69 21.78 0.76
C VAL A 392 -5.23 21.57 0.42
N VAL A 393 -4.89 20.39 -0.08
CA VAL A 393 -3.54 20.03 -0.45
C VAL A 393 -3.54 19.55 -1.89
N VAL A 394 -2.69 20.15 -2.72
CA VAL A 394 -2.45 19.72 -4.10
C VAL A 394 -1.10 19.04 -4.16
N LEU A 395 -1.08 17.85 -4.72
CA LEU A 395 0.04 16.93 -4.68
C LEU A 395 0.42 16.58 -6.12
N PRO A 396 1.45 17.23 -6.69
CA PRO A 396 1.89 16.95 -8.04
C PRO A 396 2.65 15.62 -8.05
N PHE A 397 2.28 14.74 -8.97
CA PHE A 397 2.97 13.49 -9.25
C PHE A 397 3.27 13.45 -10.75
N ALA A 398 4.28 12.69 -11.16
CA ALA A 398 4.54 12.46 -12.56
C ALA A 398 3.53 11.44 -13.12
N GLU A 399 2.91 11.77 -14.25
CA GLU A 399 2.11 10.82 -15.02
C GLU A 399 3.02 10.19 -16.08
N GLN A 400 3.30 8.88 -15.99
CA GLN A 400 3.94 8.16 -17.08
C GLN A 400 2.85 7.58 -17.98
N THR A 401 2.39 8.43 -18.89
CA THR A 401 1.59 7.93 -20.00
C THR A 401 2.46 6.96 -20.80
N SER A 402 1.94 5.74 -21.02
CA SER A 402 2.54 4.70 -21.87
C SER A 402 3.62 3.80 -21.27
N SER A 403 3.81 3.78 -19.95
CA SER A 403 4.68 2.76 -19.32
C SER A 403 4.11 1.34 -19.39
N PHE A 404 2.80 1.19 -19.67
CA PHE A 404 2.11 -0.11 -19.70
C PHE A 404 1.42 -0.33 -21.05
N THR A 405 1.74 -1.45 -21.72
CA THR A 405 1.11 -1.83 -23.00
C THR A 405 -0.37 -2.20 -22.81
N THR A 406 -0.72 -2.80 -21.66
CA THR A 406 -2.09 -3.16 -21.26
C THR A 406 -2.19 -3.19 -19.73
N ALA A 407 -2.97 -2.28 -19.12
CA ALA A 407 -3.27 -2.29 -17.68
C ALA A 407 -4.77 -2.12 -17.43
N ALA A 408 -5.32 -2.88 -16.48
CA ALA A 408 -6.75 -2.84 -16.13
C ALA A 408 -7.11 -1.71 -15.13
N VAL A 409 -6.10 -1.04 -14.57
CA VAL A 409 -6.26 0.09 -13.64
C VAL A 409 -5.24 1.17 -13.95
N GLN A 410 -5.45 2.35 -13.36
CA GLN A 410 -4.56 3.48 -13.56
C GLN A 410 -3.23 3.29 -12.81
N GLU A 411 -2.17 3.92 -13.33
CA GLU A 411 -0.82 3.85 -12.77
C GLU A 411 -0.78 4.21 -11.27
N PHE A 412 -1.49 5.26 -10.85
CA PHE A 412 -1.57 5.70 -9.45
C PHE A 412 -2.29 4.71 -8.50
N GLN A 413 -2.87 3.64 -9.03
CA GLN A 413 -3.46 2.54 -8.24
C GLN A 413 -2.51 1.36 -8.16
N SER A 414 -1.38 1.40 -8.88
CA SER A 414 -0.35 0.38 -8.84
C SER A 414 0.41 0.45 -7.52
N PRO A 415 0.50 -0.66 -6.76
CA PRO A 415 1.37 -0.72 -5.59
C PRO A 415 2.86 -0.91 -5.97
N PHE A 416 3.19 -0.98 -7.27
CA PHE A 416 4.55 -1.15 -7.81
C PHE A 416 5.09 0.09 -8.50
N ASP A 417 4.24 1.08 -8.80
CA ASP A 417 4.67 2.28 -9.51
C ASP A 417 5.09 3.43 -8.56
N SER A 418 5.88 4.37 -9.11
CA SER A 418 6.26 5.64 -8.52
C SER A 418 5.08 6.52 -8.11
N ALA A 419 3.99 6.55 -8.87
CA ALA A 419 2.72 7.15 -8.48
C ALA A 419 1.87 6.12 -7.72
N PRO A 420 1.23 6.48 -6.59
CA PRO A 420 0.98 7.82 -6.05
C PRO A 420 2.04 8.26 -5.01
N TRP A 421 3.21 7.64 -4.97
CA TRP A 421 4.10 7.72 -3.81
C TRP A 421 5.12 8.84 -3.84
N THR A 422 5.77 9.09 -4.98
CA THR A 422 6.76 10.16 -5.09
C THR A 422 6.08 11.40 -5.64
N LEU A 423 5.90 12.40 -4.77
CA LEU A 423 5.69 13.77 -5.25
C LEU A 423 6.87 14.11 -6.15
N GLN A 424 6.57 14.65 -7.33
CA GLN A 424 7.63 15.02 -8.27
C GLN A 424 8.47 16.14 -7.63
N PRO A 425 9.77 15.90 -7.33
CA PRO A 425 10.61 16.90 -6.72
C PRO A 425 10.82 18.06 -7.70
N GLY A 426 10.68 19.30 -7.21
CA GLY A 426 10.87 20.50 -8.02
C GLY A 426 9.69 20.92 -8.90
N SER A 427 8.53 20.25 -8.81
CA SER A 427 7.31 20.70 -9.49
C SER A 427 6.84 22.04 -8.95
N SER A 428 7.02 23.10 -9.75
CA SER A 428 6.53 24.43 -9.41
C SER A 428 5.03 24.51 -9.63
N ILE A 429 4.23 24.41 -8.56
CA ILE A 429 2.81 24.77 -8.62
C ILE A 429 2.73 26.29 -8.71
N ARG A 430 2.36 26.82 -9.87
CA ARG A 430 2.16 28.25 -10.10
C ARG A 430 0.68 28.53 -10.38
N ASN A 431 0.19 29.70 -9.97
CA ASN A 431 -1.18 30.18 -10.23
C ASN A 431 -2.28 29.25 -9.69
N PHE A 432 -2.06 28.62 -8.53
CA PHE A 432 -3.09 27.80 -7.88
C PHE A 432 -4.12 28.69 -7.16
N ASN A 433 -5.35 28.66 -7.64
CA ASN A 433 -6.48 29.33 -7.03
C ASN A 433 -7.48 28.28 -6.53
N VAL A 434 -7.91 28.40 -5.28
CA VAL A 434 -8.97 27.57 -4.71
C VAL A 434 -10.22 28.43 -4.56
N ARG A 435 -11.32 27.98 -5.17
CA ARG A 435 -12.65 28.51 -4.90
C ARG A 435 -13.43 27.47 -4.10
N ILE A 436 -13.77 27.80 -2.86
CA ILE A 436 -14.64 26.98 -2.01
C ILE A 436 -16.01 27.64 -2.03
N ASP A 437 -16.96 27.03 -2.74
CA ASP A 437 -18.35 27.48 -2.66
C ASP A 437 -18.95 26.93 -1.35
N VAL A 438 -18.91 27.76 -0.31
CA VAL A 438 -19.53 27.43 0.98
C VAL A 438 -21.04 27.56 0.82
N VAL A 439 -21.76 26.44 0.86
CA VAL A 439 -23.19 26.48 1.20
C VAL A 439 -23.24 26.85 2.68
N ALA A 440 -23.50 28.13 2.97
CA ALA A 440 -23.76 28.59 4.32
C ALA A 440 -24.90 27.74 4.91
N ILE A 441 -24.64 27.10 6.05
CA ILE A 441 -25.66 26.55 6.94
C ILE A 441 -25.43 27.15 8.31
#